data_AF-A0A4Q4WIG9-F1
#
_entry.id   AF-A0A4Q4WIG9-F1
#
_cell.length_a   1.000
_cell.length_b   1.000
_cell.length_c   1.000
_cell.angle_alpha   90.00
_cell.angle_beta   90.00
_cell.angle_gamma   90.00
#
_symmetry.space_group_name_H-M   'P 1'
#
loop_
_entity.id
_entity.type
_entity.pdbx_description
1 polymer ?
#
loop_
_entity_poly.entity_id
_entity_poly.type
_entity_poly.pdbx_seq_one_letter_code
_entity_poly.pdbx_strand_id
1 'polypeptide(L)'
;MLFNIATLATVLAAATAAVVPPGEPHAARQSGPGETLQSGWYWVRAVAAPNFHKYVQTSPPITPGTAILESHRTASQCNVVDGQFVMNTGAGSDPLYMHVERPADLTQRKLATWFNTTKNAFGTFAFQGDALTWSTPEIKRQNLAAWLVCEKQAMFINTGAYAYQTPPGCADQTIHYYNDARANE
;
A
#
# COMPACT_ATOMS: atom_id res chain seq x y z
N MET A 1 17.77 4.24 -80.28
CA MET A 1 16.54 4.76 -79.66
C MET A 1 15.72 3.58 -79.19
N LEU A 2 15.55 3.41 -77.88
CA LEU A 2 14.43 2.74 -77.21
C LEU A 2 14.74 2.75 -75.71
N PHE A 3 14.00 3.60 -75.00
CA PHE A 3 14.03 3.79 -73.55
C PHE A 3 13.40 2.56 -72.89
N ASN A 4 13.98 2.08 -71.79
CA ASN A 4 13.28 1.17 -70.87
C ASN A 4 13.22 1.78 -69.47
N ILE A 5 11.98 1.91 -69.02
CA ILE A 5 11.49 2.66 -67.87
C ILE A 5 11.70 1.81 -66.61
N ALA A 6 12.32 2.41 -65.59
CA ALA A 6 12.41 1.81 -64.26
C ALA A 6 11.08 2.01 -63.52
N THR A 7 10.38 0.93 -63.22
CA THR A 7 9.14 0.94 -62.44
C THR A 7 9.48 1.03 -60.95
N LEU A 8 9.20 2.17 -60.32
CA LEU A 8 9.24 2.32 -58.86
C LEU A 8 7.97 1.69 -58.25
N ALA A 9 8.11 0.67 -57.43
CA ALA A 9 7.01 0.11 -56.65
C ALA A 9 7.01 0.73 -55.25
N THR A 10 6.02 1.57 -54.97
CA THR A 10 5.80 2.17 -53.64
C THR A 10 5.05 1.17 -52.76
N VAL A 11 5.68 0.68 -51.69
CA VAL A 11 5.04 -0.19 -50.70
C VAL A 11 4.35 0.71 -49.66
N LEU A 12 3.01 0.72 -49.63
CA LEU A 12 2.25 1.31 -48.52
C LEU A 12 2.26 0.32 -47.34
N ALA A 13 2.92 0.70 -46.24
CA ALA A 13 2.77 0.02 -44.96
C ALA A 13 1.46 0.49 -44.30
N ALA A 14 0.47 -0.40 -44.19
CA ALA A 14 -0.72 -0.14 -43.40
C ALA A 14 -0.39 -0.28 -41.90
N ALA A 15 -0.49 0.81 -41.15
CA ALA A 15 -0.39 0.77 -39.69
C ALA A 15 -1.69 0.18 -39.11
N THR A 16 -1.65 -1.07 -38.68
CA THR A 16 -2.71 -1.66 -37.85
C THR A 16 -2.61 -1.10 -36.44
N ALA A 17 -3.56 -0.26 -36.05
CA ALA A 17 -3.74 0.14 -34.66
C ALA A 17 -4.12 -1.11 -33.84
N ALA A 18 -3.26 -1.48 -32.88
CA ALA A 18 -3.57 -2.53 -31.91
C ALA A 18 -4.71 -2.04 -31.01
N VAL A 19 -5.85 -2.73 -31.06
CA VAL A 19 -6.93 -2.55 -30.08
C VAL A 19 -6.44 -3.11 -28.76
N VAL A 20 -6.17 -2.23 -27.79
CA VAL A 20 -5.92 -2.61 -26.40
C VAL A 20 -7.22 -3.24 -25.86
N PRO A 21 -7.23 -4.50 -25.40
CA PRO A 21 -8.42 -5.07 -24.81
C PRO A 21 -8.80 -4.26 -23.55
N PRO A 22 -10.10 -4.03 -23.30
CA PRO A 22 -10.54 -3.49 -22.02
C PRO A 22 -9.99 -4.40 -20.90
N GLY A 23 -9.33 -3.79 -19.91
CA GLY A 23 -8.80 -4.52 -18.76
C GLY A 23 -9.87 -5.42 -18.15
N GLU A 24 -9.46 -6.61 -17.71
CA GLU A 24 -10.34 -7.56 -17.04
C GLU A 24 -11.20 -6.84 -15.99
N PRO A 25 -12.51 -7.15 -15.90
CA PRO A 25 -13.32 -6.64 -14.81
C PRO A 25 -12.65 -7.04 -13.50
N HIS A 26 -12.13 -6.05 -12.75
CA HIS A 26 -11.77 -6.27 -11.36
C HIS A 26 -13.03 -6.85 -10.71
N ALA A 27 -12.94 -8.07 -10.20
CA ALA A 27 -14.07 -8.74 -9.57
C ALA A 27 -14.74 -7.76 -8.60
N ALA A 28 -16.07 -7.60 -8.72
CA ALA A 28 -16.83 -6.74 -7.84
C ALA A 28 -16.46 -7.06 -6.39
N ARG A 29 -16.07 -6.04 -5.59
CA ARG A 29 -15.69 -6.18 -4.18
C ARG A 29 -16.74 -7.04 -3.46
N GLN A 30 -16.38 -8.29 -3.17
CA GLN A 30 -17.22 -9.17 -2.39
C GLN A 30 -17.14 -8.72 -0.94
N SER A 31 -18.09 -7.85 -0.54
CA SER A 31 -18.23 -7.25 0.80
C SER A 31 -17.05 -6.38 1.27
N GLY A 32 -17.36 -5.28 1.96
CA GLY A 32 -16.39 -4.27 2.40
C GLY A 32 -17.08 -2.96 2.76
N PRO A 33 -16.38 -1.96 3.30
CA PRO A 33 -16.96 -0.68 3.71
C PRO A 33 -17.33 0.26 2.54
N GLY A 34 -17.19 -0.20 1.30
CA GLY A 34 -17.44 0.60 0.09
C GLY A 34 -16.31 1.56 -0.25
N GLU A 35 -16.57 2.41 -1.25
CA GLU A 35 -15.61 3.40 -1.78
C GLU A 35 -15.75 4.79 -1.17
N THR A 36 -16.85 5.03 -0.45
CA THR A 36 -17.05 6.26 0.31
C THR A 36 -16.53 6.03 1.73
N LEU A 37 -15.78 7.01 2.23
CA LEU A 37 -15.23 6.95 3.58
C LEU A 37 -16.36 6.86 4.61
N GLN A 38 -16.32 5.83 5.44
CA GLN A 38 -17.26 5.63 6.54
C GLN A 38 -16.86 6.53 7.71
N SER A 39 -17.84 7.05 8.45
CA SER A 39 -17.59 7.89 9.62
C SER A 39 -16.67 7.19 10.63
N GLY A 40 -15.65 7.88 11.12
CA GLY A 40 -14.69 7.35 12.08
C GLY A 40 -13.60 6.46 11.47
N TRP A 41 -13.50 6.40 10.15
CA TRP A 41 -12.42 5.71 9.44
C TRP A 41 -11.61 6.69 8.59
N TYR A 42 -10.45 6.24 8.12
CA TYR A 42 -9.58 7.00 7.24
C TYR A 42 -9.09 6.16 6.07
N TRP A 43 -8.79 6.80 4.96
CA TRP A 43 -7.82 6.24 4.03
C TRP A 43 -6.43 6.42 4.62
N VAL A 44 -5.52 5.48 4.44
CA VAL A 44 -4.16 5.60 4.97
C VAL A 44 -3.17 5.34 3.85
N ARG A 45 -2.26 6.30 3.60
CA ARG A 45 -1.43 6.32 2.38
C ARG A 45 -0.02 6.82 2.62
N ALA A 46 0.89 6.49 1.70
CA ALA A 46 2.21 7.11 1.66
C ALA A 46 2.15 8.52 1.08
N VAL A 47 3.00 9.40 1.61
CA VAL A 47 3.10 10.82 1.20
C VAL A 47 4.46 11.18 0.58
N ALA A 48 5.28 10.17 0.25
CA ALA A 48 6.56 10.37 -0.41
C ALA A 48 6.74 9.41 -1.60
N ALA A 49 7.53 9.83 -2.59
CA ALA A 49 7.97 8.94 -3.66
C ALA A 49 8.78 7.74 -3.10
N PRO A 50 8.80 6.58 -3.77
CA PRO A 50 8.09 6.24 -5.01
C PRO A 50 6.64 5.78 -4.80
N ASN A 51 6.15 5.72 -3.56
CA ASN A 51 4.82 5.18 -3.23
C ASN A 51 3.78 6.28 -2.97
N PHE A 52 4.04 7.50 -3.46
CA PHE A 52 3.17 8.65 -3.26
C PHE A 52 1.74 8.30 -3.66
N HIS A 53 0.80 8.50 -2.75
CA HIS A 53 -0.63 8.20 -2.93
C HIS A 53 -0.95 6.71 -3.20
N LYS A 54 -0.09 5.80 -2.76
CA LYS A 54 -0.45 4.40 -2.57
C LYS A 54 -1.00 4.18 -1.16
N TYR A 55 -2.02 3.34 -1.06
CA TYR A 55 -2.86 3.17 0.12
C TYR A 55 -2.67 1.78 0.75
N VAL A 56 -2.74 1.76 2.08
CA VAL A 56 -2.72 0.55 2.91
C VAL A 56 -3.88 -0.36 2.51
N GLN A 57 -3.55 -1.62 2.27
CA GLN A 57 -4.50 -2.67 1.92
C GLN A 57 -3.88 -4.07 2.06
N THR A 58 -4.64 -5.08 1.66
CA THR A 58 -4.18 -6.47 1.47
C THR A 58 -4.52 -6.93 0.06
N SER A 59 -3.92 -8.06 -0.37
CA SER A 59 -4.23 -8.71 -1.64
C SER A 59 -4.41 -10.21 -1.40
N PRO A 60 -5.63 -10.78 -1.55
CA PRO A 60 -6.87 -10.11 -1.98
C PRO A 60 -7.35 -8.99 -1.03
N PRO A 61 -8.07 -7.97 -1.52
CA PRO A 61 -8.54 -6.87 -0.69
C PRO A 61 -9.40 -7.34 0.49
N ILE A 62 -9.19 -6.73 1.67
CA ILE A 62 -10.02 -6.93 2.87
C ILE A 62 -9.95 -8.39 3.38
N THR A 63 -8.82 -9.06 3.15
CA THR A 63 -8.54 -10.40 3.69
C THR A 63 -7.28 -10.39 4.56
N PRO A 64 -7.14 -11.31 5.55
CA PRO A 64 -5.89 -11.49 6.27
C PRO A 64 -4.73 -11.77 5.32
N GLY A 65 -3.59 -11.14 5.55
CA GLY A 65 -2.42 -11.26 4.67
C GLY A 65 -1.42 -10.13 4.85
N THR A 66 -0.32 -10.19 4.10
CA THR A 66 0.72 -9.16 4.11
C THR A 66 0.12 -7.78 3.89
N ALA A 67 0.51 -6.81 4.72
CA ALA A 67 0.13 -5.44 4.52
C ALA A 67 0.95 -4.84 3.38
N ILE A 68 0.26 -4.18 2.45
CA ILE A 68 0.87 -3.60 1.25
C ILE A 68 0.39 -2.16 1.04
N LEU A 69 1.17 -1.39 0.27
CA LEU A 69 0.70 -0.13 -0.31
C LEU A 69 0.42 -0.31 -1.80
N GLU A 70 -0.81 -0.06 -2.23
CA GLU A 70 -1.14 -0.14 -3.66
C GLU A 70 -2.20 0.90 -4.08
N SER A 71 -2.67 0.83 -5.32
CA SER A 71 -3.67 1.74 -5.90
C SER A 71 -4.82 2.12 -4.97
N HIS A 72 -5.25 3.38 -5.08
CA HIS A 72 -6.44 3.93 -4.42
C HIS A 72 -7.73 3.13 -4.71
N ARG A 73 -7.79 2.42 -5.84
CA ARG A 73 -8.98 1.67 -6.30
C ARG A 73 -9.37 0.52 -5.36
N THR A 74 -8.37 -0.02 -4.66
CA THR A 74 -8.53 -1.15 -3.74
C THR A 74 -8.20 -0.76 -2.30
N ALA A 75 -7.96 0.53 -2.04
CA ALA A 75 -7.61 1.09 -0.74
C ALA A 75 -8.57 0.62 0.37
N SER A 76 -7.99 0.22 1.49
CA SER A 76 -8.76 -0.09 2.69
C SER A 76 -9.07 1.17 3.48
N GLN A 77 -10.17 1.14 4.23
CA GLN A 77 -10.46 2.12 5.26
C GLN A 77 -9.87 1.61 6.58
N CYS A 78 -9.03 2.39 7.23
CA CYS A 78 -8.31 2.02 8.43
C CYS A 78 -8.45 3.07 9.54
N ASN A 79 -8.20 2.68 10.79
CA ASN A 79 -8.13 3.60 11.91
C ASN A 79 -7.20 3.03 13.00
N VAL A 80 -6.87 3.82 14.02
CA VAL A 80 -6.28 3.34 15.26
C VAL A 80 -7.36 3.30 16.35
N VAL A 81 -7.56 2.14 16.97
CA VAL A 81 -8.50 1.94 18.08
C VAL A 81 -7.77 1.19 19.19
N ASP A 82 -7.72 1.77 20.39
CA ASP A 82 -7.07 1.18 21.58
C ASP A 82 -5.65 0.66 21.31
N GLY A 83 -4.85 1.43 20.56
CA GLY A 83 -3.48 1.08 20.21
C GLY A 83 -3.33 0.04 19.10
N GLN A 84 -4.44 -0.40 18.49
CA GLN A 84 -4.45 -1.31 17.35
C GLN A 84 -4.67 -0.54 16.07
N PHE A 85 -3.89 -0.81 15.02
CA PHE A 85 -4.21 -0.34 13.69
C PHE A 85 -5.16 -1.33 13.01
N VAL A 86 -6.39 -0.89 12.77
CA VAL A 86 -7.52 -1.71 12.34
C VAL A 86 -7.91 -1.39 10.91
N MET A 87 -8.32 -2.42 10.16
CA MET A 87 -8.90 -2.34 8.82
C MET A 87 -10.39 -2.66 8.89
N ASN A 88 -11.21 -1.76 8.36
CA ASN A 88 -12.65 -1.95 8.24
C ASN A 88 -12.99 -3.01 7.18
N THR A 89 -13.72 -4.03 7.58
CA THR A 89 -14.17 -5.13 6.73
C THR A 89 -15.63 -4.99 6.28
N GLY A 90 -16.32 -3.95 6.73
CA GLY A 90 -17.73 -3.68 6.46
C GLY A 90 -18.60 -3.72 7.72
N ALA A 91 -19.82 -3.18 7.61
CA ALA A 91 -20.76 -3.16 8.73
C ALA A 91 -21.13 -4.60 9.17
N GLY A 92 -21.14 -4.82 10.49
CA GLY A 92 -21.48 -6.13 11.08
C GLY A 92 -20.41 -7.21 10.93
N SER A 93 -19.23 -6.87 10.40
CA SER A 93 -18.07 -7.78 10.32
C SER A 93 -16.98 -7.36 11.30
N ASP A 94 -16.24 -8.34 11.83
CA ASP A 94 -15.06 -8.05 12.65
C ASP A 94 -13.94 -7.43 11.80
N PRO A 95 -13.26 -6.39 12.29
CA PRO A 95 -12.16 -5.76 11.57
C PRO A 95 -10.94 -6.70 11.52
N LEU A 96 -9.99 -6.38 10.62
CA LEU A 96 -8.66 -6.97 10.67
C LEU A 96 -7.72 -6.06 11.45
N TYR A 97 -6.73 -6.65 12.11
CA TYR A 97 -5.74 -5.94 12.92
C TYR A 97 -4.37 -6.10 12.29
N MET A 98 -3.61 -5.01 12.14
CA MET A 98 -2.23 -5.07 11.69
C MET A 98 -1.35 -5.58 12.82
N HIS A 99 -0.67 -6.70 12.58
CA HIS A 99 0.40 -7.26 13.38
C HIS A 99 1.75 -6.70 12.94
N VAL A 100 2.68 -6.67 13.89
CA VAL A 100 4.10 -6.41 13.65
C VAL A 100 4.89 -7.62 14.12
N GLU A 101 5.87 -8.02 13.31
CA GLU A 101 6.80 -9.07 13.65
C GLU A 101 7.52 -8.75 14.96
N ARG A 102 7.54 -9.71 15.89
CA ARG A 102 8.42 -9.68 17.05
C ARG A 102 9.68 -10.50 16.74
N PRO A 103 10.82 -9.86 16.45
CA PRO A 103 12.04 -10.60 16.15
C PRO A 103 12.64 -11.31 17.37
N ALA A 104 13.47 -12.31 17.08
CA ALA A 104 14.48 -12.77 18.02
C ALA A 104 15.61 -11.74 18.22
N ASP A 105 16.04 -11.06 17.16
CA ASP A 105 17.02 -9.97 17.19
C ASP A 105 16.32 -8.60 17.16
N LEU A 106 16.26 -7.94 18.32
CA LEU A 106 15.63 -6.62 18.48
C LEU A 106 16.40 -5.48 17.78
N THR A 107 17.56 -5.75 17.17
CA THR A 107 18.34 -4.76 16.40
C THR A 107 18.06 -4.82 14.90
N GLN A 108 17.27 -5.79 14.43
CA GLN A 108 16.97 -5.91 13.00
C GLN A 108 16.28 -4.66 12.44
N ARG A 109 16.59 -4.32 11.18
CA ARG A 109 16.18 -3.06 10.54
C ARG A 109 14.72 -3.02 10.07
N LYS A 110 14.14 -4.18 9.85
CA LYS A 110 12.89 -4.34 9.11
C LYS A 110 11.99 -5.31 9.85
N LEU A 111 10.84 -4.87 10.35
CA LEU A 111 9.85 -5.75 10.98
C LEU A 111 8.66 -5.95 10.05
N ALA A 112 8.34 -7.19 9.70
CA ALA A 112 7.21 -7.49 8.83
C ALA A 112 5.88 -7.05 9.43
N THR A 113 4.95 -6.64 8.56
CA THR A 113 3.58 -6.31 8.96
C THR A 113 2.56 -7.07 8.12
N TRP A 114 1.47 -7.49 8.75
CA TRP A 114 0.39 -8.23 8.11
C TRP A 114 -0.93 -8.01 8.86
N PHE A 115 -2.05 -8.16 8.18
CA PHE A 115 -3.37 -8.13 8.80
C PHE A 115 -3.82 -9.52 9.22
N ASN A 116 -4.45 -9.63 10.39
CA ASN A 116 -4.99 -10.87 10.93
C ASN A 116 -6.35 -10.61 11.62
N THR A 117 -7.08 -11.67 11.94
CA THR A 117 -8.38 -11.59 12.65
C THR A 117 -8.23 -11.39 14.15
N THR A 118 -7.04 -11.61 14.70
CA THR A 118 -6.72 -11.41 16.12
C THR A 118 -6.00 -10.09 16.33
N LYS A 119 -6.10 -9.50 17.54
CA LYS A 119 -5.36 -8.28 17.88
C LYS A 119 -3.84 -8.51 17.89
N ASN A 120 -3.10 -7.47 17.50
CA ASN A 120 -1.65 -7.45 17.61
C ASN A 120 -1.22 -7.45 19.07
N ALA A 121 -0.25 -8.31 19.39
CA ALA A 121 0.32 -8.44 20.72
C ALA A 121 1.68 -7.72 20.88
N PHE A 122 2.25 -7.17 19.80
CA PHE A 122 3.58 -6.57 19.83
C PHE A 122 3.58 -5.10 19.40
N GLY A 123 3.70 -4.23 20.40
CA GLY A 123 3.70 -2.78 20.22
C GLY A 123 2.32 -2.18 20.00
N THR A 124 2.32 -0.86 19.85
CA THR A 124 1.15 0.00 19.87
C THR A 124 1.21 0.96 18.71
N PHE A 125 0.10 1.09 17.99
CA PHE A 125 -0.10 2.09 16.94
C PHE A 125 -0.74 3.35 17.49
N ALA A 126 -0.41 4.48 16.89
CA ALA A 126 -1.05 5.77 17.16
C ALA A 126 -0.97 6.68 15.93
N PHE A 127 -1.92 7.59 15.78
CA PHE A 127 -1.74 8.74 14.90
C PHE A 127 -1.10 9.88 15.70
N GLN A 128 0.00 10.43 15.20
CA GLN A 128 0.62 11.66 15.71
C GLN A 128 0.49 12.74 14.63
N GLY A 129 -0.46 13.66 14.82
CA GLY A 129 -0.97 14.44 13.69
C GLY A 129 -1.70 13.48 12.74
N ASP A 130 -1.31 13.48 11.47
CA ASP A 130 -1.80 12.53 10.46
C ASP A 130 -0.91 11.29 10.27
N ALA A 131 0.33 11.33 10.77
CA ALA A 131 1.29 10.25 10.62
C ALA A 131 0.92 9.02 11.47
N LEU A 132 0.85 7.85 10.84
CA LEU A 132 0.76 6.55 11.50
C LEU A 132 2.11 6.18 12.10
N THR A 133 2.10 6.04 13.42
CA THR A 133 3.28 5.67 14.22
C THR A 133 3.11 4.30 14.85
N TRP A 134 4.23 3.66 15.14
CA TRP A 134 4.27 2.43 15.91
C TRP A 134 5.41 2.46 16.93
N SER A 135 5.18 1.93 18.12
CA SER A 135 6.19 1.84 19.17
C SER A 135 6.03 0.58 20.02
N THR A 136 7.11 0.14 20.65
CA THR A 136 7.11 -0.93 21.64
C THR A 136 8.14 -0.58 22.72
N PRO A 137 7.95 -0.96 24.00
CA PRO A 137 8.96 -0.73 25.02
C PRO A 137 10.29 -1.43 24.71
N GLU A 138 10.28 -2.52 23.94
CA GLU A 138 11.43 -3.38 23.65
C GLU A 138 12.41 -2.82 22.60
N ILE A 139 11.95 -1.94 21.70
CA ILE A 139 12.74 -1.40 20.59
C ILE A 139 12.68 0.12 20.63
N LYS A 140 13.82 0.78 20.84
CA LYS A 140 13.94 2.23 20.78
C LYS A 140 14.17 2.68 19.35
N ARG A 141 13.36 3.62 18.88
CA ARG A 141 13.40 4.17 17.52
C ARG A 141 13.50 5.68 17.60
N GLN A 142 14.30 6.28 16.71
CA GLN A 142 14.43 7.73 16.61
C GLN A 142 13.20 8.39 15.97
N ASN A 143 12.58 7.68 15.02
CA ASN A 143 11.36 8.12 14.33
C ASN A 143 10.33 6.99 14.39
N LEU A 144 9.22 7.21 15.10
CA LEU A 144 8.14 6.23 15.24
C LEU A 144 7.26 6.13 13.97
N ALA A 145 7.30 7.15 13.12
CA ALA A 145 6.60 7.22 11.83
C ALA A 145 7.43 6.68 10.66
N ALA A 146 8.60 6.09 10.90
CA ALA A 146 9.44 5.55 9.83
C ALA A 146 8.93 4.17 9.37
N TRP A 147 8.58 4.06 8.10
CA TRP A 147 8.15 2.83 7.45
C TRP A 147 9.08 2.48 6.30
N LEU A 148 9.16 1.21 5.97
CA LEU A 148 9.75 0.74 4.72
C LEU A 148 8.65 0.14 3.85
N VAL A 149 8.72 0.41 2.56
CA VAL A 149 7.97 -0.30 1.53
C VAL A 149 8.98 -0.96 0.62
N CYS A 150 8.96 -2.28 0.55
CA CYS A 150 9.95 -3.05 -0.18
C CYS A 150 9.32 -3.74 -1.41
N GLU A 151 10.03 -4.74 -1.91
CA GLU A 151 9.55 -5.64 -2.97
C GLU A 151 8.10 -6.08 -2.73
N LYS A 152 7.33 -6.20 -3.83
CA LYS A 152 5.91 -6.54 -3.82
C LYS A 152 5.05 -5.58 -2.99
N GLN A 153 5.54 -4.35 -2.78
CA GLN A 153 4.87 -3.30 -2.00
C GLN A 153 4.63 -3.66 -0.53
N ALA A 154 5.32 -4.68 -0.02
CA ALA A 154 5.17 -5.10 1.36
C ALA A 154 5.63 -4.01 2.33
N MET A 155 4.81 -3.77 3.35
CA MET A 155 5.05 -2.77 4.38
C MET A 155 5.81 -3.37 5.56
N PHE A 156 6.74 -2.59 6.09
CA PHE A 156 7.53 -2.96 7.26
C PHE A 156 7.73 -1.75 8.18
N ILE A 157 7.88 -2.01 9.48
CA ILE A 157 8.38 -1.00 10.40
C ILE A 157 9.88 -0.80 10.13
N ASN A 158 10.30 0.45 9.94
CA ASN A 158 11.72 0.82 9.93
C ASN A 158 12.22 1.05 11.36
N THR A 159 13.09 0.21 11.88
CA THR A 159 13.72 0.43 13.20
C THR A 159 15.00 1.27 13.10
N GLY A 160 15.48 1.54 11.90
CA GLY A 160 16.64 2.39 11.63
C GLY A 160 16.33 3.87 11.54
N ALA A 161 17.33 4.63 11.12
CA ALA A 161 17.19 6.05 10.85
C ALA A 161 16.48 6.24 9.51
N TYR A 162 15.43 7.06 9.51
CA TYR A 162 14.65 7.37 8.31
C TYR A 162 15.53 8.04 7.25
N ALA A 163 15.45 7.58 6.01
CA ALA A 163 16.21 8.08 4.86
C ALA A 163 17.75 7.95 4.99
N TYR A 164 18.23 7.08 5.89
CA TYR A 164 19.65 6.79 6.07
C TYR A 164 19.88 5.29 6.12
N GLN A 165 20.77 4.79 5.25
CA GLN A 165 21.05 3.35 5.11
C GLN A 165 19.77 2.50 4.90
N THR A 166 18.83 3.04 4.13
CA THR A 166 17.62 2.30 3.70
C THR A 166 18.03 0.95 3.11
N PRO A 167 17.45 -0.17 3.58
CA PRO A 167 17.81 -1.49 3.06
C PRO A 167 17.62 -1.57 1.53
N PRO A 168 18.52 -2.25 0.80
CA PRO A 168 18.36 -2.46 -0.64
C PRO A 168 17.00 -3.09 -0.99
N GLY A 169 16.37 -2.61 -2.06
CA GLY A 169 15.03 -3.07 -2.47
C GLY A 169 13.88 -2.48 -1.64
N CYS A 170 14.17 -1.54 -0.74
CA CYS A 170 13.16 -0.81 0.04
C CYS A 170 13.23 0.70 -0.20
N ALA A 171 12.09 1.36 -0.03
CA ALA A 171 11.98 2.80 0.07
C ALA A 171 11.51 3.18 1.47
N ASP A 172 12.15 4.20 2.06
CA ASP A 172 11.64 4.86 3.26
C ASP A 172 10.34 5.59 2.94
N GLN A 173 9.38 5.50 3.85
CA GLN A 173 8.08 6.12 3.75
C GLN A 173 7.62 6.66 5.10
N THR A 174 6.83 7.72 5.07
CA THR A 174 5.90 8.05 6.14
C THR A 174 4.49 7.76 5.64
N ILE A 175 3.66 7.23 6.53
CA ILE A 175 2.31 6.75 6.22
C ILE A 175 1.34 7.64 6.98
N HIS A 176 0.36 8.23 6.29
CA HIS A 176 -0.51 9.26 6.84
C HIS A 176 -1.97 8.92 6.58
N TYR A 177 -2.85 9.30 7.50
CA TYR A 177 -4.27 9.26 7.22
C TYR A 177 -4.66 10.36 6.22
N TYR A 178 -5.72 10.11 5.47
CA TYR A 178 -6.36 10.99 4.51
C TYR A 178 -7.88 10.82 4.64
N ASN A 179 -8.61 11.92 4.79
CA ASN A 179 -10.00 11.92 5.26
C ASN A 179 -11.01 12.50 4.26
N ASP A 180 -10.64 12.58 2.97
CA ASP A 180 -11.59 12.93 1.92
C ASP A 180 -12.60 11.81 1.68
N ALA A 181 -13.72 12.14 1.03
CA ALA A 181 -14.82 11.24 0.81
C ALA A 181 -14.40 9.96 0.06
N ARG A 182 -13.34 10.02 -0.77
CA ARG A 182 -12.82 8.91 -1.56
C ARG A 182 -11.29 8.88 -1.53
N ALA A 183 -10.71 7.68 -1.66
CA ALA A 183 -9.30 7.54 -2.00
C ALA A 183 -9.07 8.05 -3.43
N ASN A 184 -7.95 8.73 -3.67
CA ASN A 184 -7.63 9.37 -4.94
C ASN A 184 -6.15 9.20 -5.31
N GLU A 185 -5.82 9.52 -6.56
CA GLU A 185 -4.45 9.52 -7.07
C GLU A 185 -3.58 10.62 -6.50
#